data_AF-A0A142XS87-F1
#
_entry.id   AF-A0A142XS87-F1
#
_cell.length_a   1.000
_cell.length_b   1.000
_cell.length_c   1.000
_cell.angle_alpha   90.00
_cell.angle_beta   90.00
_cell.angle_gamma   90.00
#
_symmetry.space_group_name_H-M   'P 1'
#
loop_
_entity.id
_entity.type
_entity.pdbx_description
1 polymer ?
#
loop_
_entity_poly.entity_id
_entity_poly.type
_entity_poly.pdbx_seq_one_letter_code
_entity_poly.pdbx_strand_id
1 'polypeptide(L)' 'MRDFQLKGEWAKVMALELLYVKGWGNAEVAARLKRTEQDIANLKFQAKKRLHDHLVTAKLSPAVFPELQAE' A
#
# COMPACT_ATOMS: atom_id res chain seq x y z
N MET A 1 16.26 5.96 -9.43
CA MET A 1 16.12 4.55 -8.99
C MET A 1 17.03 4.19 -7.81
N ARG A 2 17.57 5.14 -7.01
CA ARG A 2 18.56 4.83 -5.94
C ARG A 2 18.24 5.42 -4.55
N ASP A 3 17.10 6.09 -4.36
CA ASP A 3 16.82 6.79 -3.09
C ASP A 3 15.98 5.99 -2.08
N PHE A 4 15.30 4.93 -2.51
CA PHE A 4 14.39 4.14 -1.65
C PHE A 4 15.11 3.28 -0.60
N GLN A 5 16.36 2.89 -0.87
CA GLN A 5 17.17 2.08 0.04
C GLN A 5 17.69 2.89 1.25
N LEU A 6 17.98 4.17 1.06
CA LEU A 6 18.61 5.02 2.09
C LEU A 6 17.61 5.65 3.07
N LYS A 7 16.32 5.76 2.71
CA LYS A 7 15.29 6.42 3.54
C LYS A 7 14.46 5.48 4.42
N GLY A 8 14.80 4.19 4.48
CA GLY A 8 13.95 3.19 5.16
C GLY A 8 12.60 2.96 4.46
N GLU A 9 12.46 3.43 3.20
CA GLU A 9 11.25 3.26 2.39
C GLU A 9 11.14 1.84 1.81
N TRP A 10 12.24 1.09 1.76
CA TRP A 10 12.24 -0.30 1.34
C TRP A 10 11.28 -1.18 2.14
N ALA A 11 11.17 -0.94 3.45
CA ALA A 11 10.21 -1.67 4.29
C ALA A 11 8.75 -1.40 3.91
N LYS A 12 8.45 -0.19 3.42
CA LYS A 12 7.11 0.18 2.95
C LYS A 12 6.79 -0.47 1.61
N VAL A 13 7.74 -0.47 0.68
CA VAL A 13 7.58 -1.15 -0.62
C VAL A 13 7.36 -2.65 -0.41
N MET A 14 8.18 -3.28 0.43
CA MET A 14 8.05 -4.70 0.74
C MET A 14 6.72 -5.03 1.45
N ALA A 15 6.23 -4.14 2.33
CA ALA A 15 4.91 -4.29 2.94
C ALA A 15 3.80 -4.25 1.89
N LEU A 16 3.85 -3.32 0.94
CA LEU A 16 2.84 -3.20 -0.13
C LEU A 16 2.86 -4.43 -1.05
N GLU A 17 4.03 -4.96 -1.40
CA GLU A 17 4.11 -6.19 -2.18
C GLU A 17 3.50 -7.39 -1.45
N LEU A 18 3.80 -7.55 -0.15
CA LEU A 18 3.22 -8.64 0.63
C LEU A 18 1.71 -8.50 0.77
N LEU A 19 1.19 -7.29 0.98
CA LEU A 19 -0.24 -7.01 1.11
C LEU A 19 -1.01 -7.21 -0.21
N TYR A 20 -0.53 -6.65 -1.32
CA TYR A 20 -1.29 -6.58 -2.57
C TYR A 20 -0.92 -7.67 -3.59
N VAL A 21 0.36 -8.08 -3.65
CA VAL A 21 0.83 -9.07 -4.63
C VAL A 21 0.76 -10.48 -4.05
N LYS A 22 1.19 -10.67 -2.80
CA LYS A 22 1.11 -11.97 -2.11
C LYS A 22 -0.22 -12.19 -1.40
N GLY A 23 -1.00 -11.14 -1.16
CA GLY A 23 -2.30 -11.22 -0.49
C GLY A 23 -2.21 -11.56 1.01
N TRP A 24 -1.08 -11.25 1.67
CA TRP A 24 -0.88 -11.56 3.08
C TRP A 24 -1.70 -10.65 4.00
N GLY A 25 -2.07 -11.16 5.17
CA GLY A 25 -2.77 -10.39 6.20
C GLY A 25 -1.87 -9.37 6.89
N ASN A 26 -2.47 -8.33 7.46
CA ASN A 26 -1.72 -7.25 8.14
C ASN A 26 -0.80 -7.79 9.26
N ALA A 27 -1.30 -8.74 10.05
CA ALA A 27 -0.54 -9.39 11.13
C ALA A 27 0.68 -10.18 10.61
N GLU A 28 0.54 -10.90 9.50
CA GLU A 28 1.64 -11.69 8.90
C GLU A 28 2.73 -10.78 8.34
N VAL A 29 2.34 -9.71 7.66
CA VAL A 29 3.27 -8.69 7.14
C VAL A 29 3.96 -7.96 8.28
N ALA A 30 3.24 -7.60 9.34
CA ALA A 30 3.79 -6.96 10.53
C ALA A 30 4.86 -7.82 11.20
N ALA A 31 4.57 -9.12 11.41
CA ALA A 31 5.53 -10.08 11.95
C ALA A 31 6.76 -10.22 11.05
N ARG A 32 6.56 -10.32 9.74
CA ARG A 32 7.64 -10.49 8.75
C ARG A 32 8.58 -9.29 8.66
N LEU A 33 8.05 -8.08 8.87
CA LEU A 33 8.76 -6.81 8.75
C LEU A 33 9.19 -6.23 10.10
N LYS A 34 8.89 -6.91 11.21
CA LYS A 34 9.12 -6.42 12.58
C LYS A 34 8.50 -5.02 12.79
N ARG A 35 7.27 -4.85 12.30
CA ARG A 35 6.45 -3.64 12.45
C ARG A 35 5.19 -3.96 13.23
N THR A 36 4.48 -2.94 13.67
CA THR A 36 3.17 -3.13 14.30
C THR A 36 2.11 -3.40 13.24
N GLU A 37 1.08 -4.15 13.58
CA GLU A 37 -0.05 -4.38 12.67
C GLU A 37 -0.75 -3.06 12.31
N GLN A 38 -0.84 -2.14 13.26
CA GLN A 38 -1.38 -0.79 13.05
C GLN A 38 -0.56 0.01 12.03
N ASP A 39 0.78 -0.07 12.05
CA ASP A 39 1.62 0.58 11.05
C ASP A 39 1.35 0.03 9.64
N ILE A 40 1.18 -1.29 9.51
CA ILE A 40 0.87 -1.94 8.23
C ILE A 40 -0.52 -1.55 7.73
N ALA A 41 -1.52 -1.51 8.63
CA ALA A 41 -2.87 -1.06 8.31
C ALA A 41 -2.89 0.41 7.85
N ASN A 42 -2.18 1.28 8.57
CA ASN A 42 -2.01 2.69 8.20
C ASN A 42 -1.36 2.83 6.82
N LEU A 43 -0.33 2.03 6.54
CA LEU A 43 0.35 2.04 5.25
C LEU A 43 -0.59 1.60 4.10
N LYS A 44 -1.37 0.53 4.32
CA LYS A 44 -2.37 0.04 3.36
C LYS A 44 -3.40 1.13 3.03
N PHE A 45 -3.93 1.80 4.05
CA PHE A 45 -4.90 2.88 3.88
C PHE A 45 -4.31 4.06 3.11
N GLN A 46 -3.10 4.51 3.47
CA GLN A 46 -2.42 5.59 2.76
C GLN A 46 -2.13 5.25 1.30
N ALA A 47 -1.75 4.00 1.01
CA ALA A 47 -1.50 3.55 -0.36
C ALA A 47 -2.78 3.53 -1.20
N LYS A 48 -3.89 2.99 -0.65
CA LYS A 48 -5.21 3.02 -1.32
C LYS A 48 -5.66 4.45 -1.61
N LYS A 49 -5.56 5.35 -0.63
CA LYS A 49 -5.91 6.76 -0.80
C LYS A 49 -5.08 7.45 -1.88
N ARG A 50 -3.75 7.28 -1.84
CA ARG A 50 -2.86 7.85 -2.86
C ARG A 50 -3.15 7.30 -4.25
N LEU A 51 -3.47 6.02 -4.37
CA LEU A 51 -3.82 5.41 -5.64
C LEU A 51 -5.13 5.98 -6.17
N HIS A 52 -6.15 6.12 -5.32
CA HIS A 52 -7.40 6.79 -5.66
C HIS A 52 -7.19 8.24 -6.12
N ASP A 53 -6.40 9.03 -5.37
CA ASP A 53 -6.09 10.42 -5.73
C ASP A 53 -5.39 10.52 -7.10
N HIS A 54 -4.49 9.58 -7.42
CA HIS A 54 -3.86 9.50 -8.74
C HIS A 54 -4.84 9.13 -9.84
N LEU A 55 -5.78 8.21 -9.60
CA LEU A 55 -6.81 7.84 -10.58
C LEU A 55 -7.73 9.03 -10.90
N VAL A 56 -8.15 9.77 -9.87
CA VAL A 56 -8.95 11.00 -10.02
C VAL A 56 -8.17 12.04 -10.81
N THR A 57 -6.90 12.28 -10.46
CA THR A 57 -6.03 13.23 -11.16
C THR A 57 -5.81 12.84 -12.63
N ALA A 58 -5.68 11.55 -12.90
CA ALA A 58 -5.54 11.00 -14.25
C ALA A 58 -6.85 11.00 -15.06
N LYS A 59 -7.97 11.47 -14.48
CA LYS A 59 -9.32 11.46 -15.08
C LYS A 59 -9.72 10.07 -15.57
N LEU A 60 -9.22 9.02 -14.91
CA LEU A 60 -9.58 7.65 -15.22
C LEU A 60 -11.00 7.39 -14.73
N SER A 61 -11.78 6.67 -15.54
CA SER A 61 -13.14 6.32 -15.15
C SER A 61 -13.09 5.44 -13.89
N PRO A 62 -13.75 5.84 -12.79
CA PRO A 62 -13.74 5.06 -11.57
C PRO A 62 -14.34 3.66 -11.71
N ALA A 63 -15.18 3.47 -12.74
CA ALA A 63 -15.76 2.18 -13.11
C ALA A 63 -14.73 1.11 -13.53
N VAL A 64 -13.48 1.51 -13.82
CA VAL A 64 -12.39 0.58 -14.17
C VAL A 64 -11.81 -0.09 -12.91
N PHE A 65 -11.91 0.54 -11.74
CA PHE A 65 -11.39 0.02 -10.47
C PHE A 65 -12.42 0.20 -9.34
N PRO A 66 -13.57 -0.49 -9.41
CA PRO A 66 -14.63 -0.36 -8.41
C PRO A 66 -14.17 -0.67 -6.98
N GLU A 67 -13.21 -1.59 -6.81
CA GLU A 67 -12.62 -1.98 -5.53
C GLU A 67 -11.81 -0.87 -4.84
N LEU A 68 -11.38 0.15 -5.59
CA LEU A 68 -10.65 1.29 -5.05
C LEU A 68 -11.58 2.43 -4.62
N GLN A 69 -12.86 2.39 -5.02
CA GLN A 69 -13.86 3.39 -4.66
C GLN A 69 -14.53 3.13 -3.31
N ALA A 70 -14.56 1.87 -2.87
CA ALA A 70 -15.28 1.47 -1.66
C ALA A 70 -14.39 1.60 -0.41
N GLU A 71 -14.40 2.78 0.24
CA GLU A 71 -14.50 2.96 1.70
C GLU A 71 -14.75 4.42 2.08
#